data_AF-A0A2V8UE00-F1
#
_entry.id   AF-A0A2V8UE00-F1
#
_cell.length_a   1.000
_cell.length_b   1.000
_cell.length_c   1.000
_cell.angle_alpha   90.00
_cell.angle_beta   90.00
_cell.angle_gamma   90.00
#
_symmetry.space_group_name_H-M   'P 1'
#
loop_
_entity.id
_entity.type
_entity.pdbx_description
1 polymer ?
#
loop_
_entity_poly.entity_id
_entity_poly.type
_entity_poly.pdbx_seq_one_letter_code
_entity_poly.pdbx_strand_id
1 'polypeptide(L)'
;YDATIHVPLLLKLPRNRFAAQRVNATASLVDLAPTVLEALGQRPPPAMQGGSLLPLIGNPHPENRPSFATGDHSERSFGWSALVSLRTGNQLYVRAPTPELYNVASDPGEKINLYPGNHAAAVRLAIQLDSFVKRISTGAPQALQDGLDEKSREKLSALGYVASRKTRPATSIDPKDRIDVANDMHDASLAIEEGKEATVIPLLLHVVAKDPQVQAAQYYLGIAYSREGNFAKALPPLRKAVELRPDALMAQYELAICLYETGDLNTAAAHLEILVENRPEWIDVRYSLASIYARTGRPQEAAKNLLVVLQEEPDHYRANLLLGRMLFLNGTFAEALPYLEKAAVVQTDSREAHSFLADEYEKLDRAADAARERAEASRLRASGHP
;
A
#
# COMPACT_ATOMS: atom_id res chain seq x y z
N TYR A 1 8.90 -22.15 -13.64
CA TYR A 1 9.27 -20.78 -14.05
C TYR A 1 8.96 -20.56 -15.52
N ASP A 2 9.62 -21.28 -16.43
CA ASP A 2 9.32 -21.25 -17.87
C ASP A 2 7.90 -21.81 -18.15
N ALA A 3 7.48 -22.85 -17.43
CA ALA A 3 6.16 -23.45 -17.55
C ALA A 3 4.99 -22.46 -17.32
N THR A 4 5.21 -21.35 -16.60
CA THR A 4 4.20 -20.32 -16.35
C THR A 4 4.31 -19.10 -17.26
N ILE A 5 5.45 -18.88 -17.91
CA ILE A 5 5.70 -17.70 -18.78
C ILE A 5 5.88 -18.07 -20.26
N HIS A 6 5.92 -19.35 -20.60
CA HIS A 6 6.03 -19.83 -21.98
C HIS A 6 4.68 -19.72 -22.68
N VAL A 7 4.45 -18.56 -23.29
CA VAL A 7 3.25 -18.25 -24.06
C VAL A 7 3.62 -18.12 -25.54
N PRO A 8 2.88 -18.77 -26.46
CA PRO A 8 3.14 -18.60 -27.89
C PRO A 8 2.83 -17.16 -28.33
N LEU A 9 3.80 -16.51 -28.96
CA LEU A 9 3.57 -15.22 -29.61
C LEU A 9 2.88 -15.43 -30.96
N LEU A 10 1.68 -14.87 -31.11
CA LEU A 10 0.95 -14.87 -32.38
C LEU A 10 1.10 -13.51 -33.07
N LEU A 11 1.74 -13.50 -34.23
CA LEU A 11 1.92 -12.30 -35.05
C LEU A 11 1.10 -12.40 -36.34
N LYS A 12 0.16 -11.48 -36.55
CA LYS A 12 -0.62 -11.36 -37.79
C LYS A 12 -0.20 -10.09 -38.54
N LEU A 13 0.47 -10.26 -39.67
CA LEU A 13 0.89 -9.15 -40.52
C LEU A 13 -0.14 -8.82 -41.61
N PRO A 14 -0.16 -7.57 -42.12
CA PRO A 14 -1.01 -7.18 -43.23
C PRO A 14 -0.84 -8.08 -44.46
N ARG A 15 -1.93 -8.24 -45.23
CA ARG A 15 -1.96 -9.03 -46.48
C ARG A 15 -1.55 -10.50 -46.31
N ASN A 16 -1.71 -11.06 -45.11
CA ASN A 16 -1.35 -12.45 -44.80
C ASN A 16 0.14 -12.77 -45.09
N ARG A 17 1.01 -11.77 -44.97
CA ARG A 17 2.46 -11.96 -45.14
C ARG A 17 2.94 -12.98 -44.10
N PHE A 18 3.62 -14.02 -44.56
CA PHE A 18 4.12 -15.14 -43.73
C PHE A 18 3.03 -15.96 -43.02
N ALA A 19 1.86 -16.10 -43.65
CA ALA A 19 0.78 -16.92 -43.10
C ALA A 19 1.22 -18.38 -42.86
N ALA A 20 0.66 -18.98 -41.80
CA ALA A 20 0.85 -20.37 -41.40
C ALA A 20 2.31 -20.80 -41.11
N GLN A 21 3.21 -19.85 -40.81
CA GLN A 21 4.56 -20.19 -40.38
C GLN A 21 4.65 -20.31 -38.87
N ARG A 22 5.37 -21.35 -38.41
CA ARG A 22 5.74 -21.55 -37.01
C ARG A 22 7.24 -21.38 -36.86
N VAL A 23 7.63 -20.50 -35.94
CA VAL A 23 9.03 -20.28 -35.57
C VAL A 23 9.22 -20.84 -34.16
N ASN A 24 10.23 -21.70 -33.98
CA ASN A 24 10.54 -22.32 -32.69
C ASN A 24 11.65 -21.58 -31.93
N ALA A 25 12.06 -20.41 -32.43
CA ALA A 25 13.00 -19.53 -31.75
C ALA A 25 12.36 -18.86 -30.54
N THR A 26 13.16 -18.64 -29.49
CA THR A 26 12.72 -17.88 -28.32
C THR A 26 12.45 -16.43 -28.72
N ALA A 27 11.28 -15.93 -28.35
CA ALA A 27 10.90 -14.53 -28.45
C ALA A 27 10.72 -13.95 -27.03
N SER A 28 11.08 -12.68 -26.86
CA SER A 28 10.89 -11.94 -25.61
C SER A 28 10.00 -10.72 -25.82
N LEU A 29 9.35 -10.20 -24.76
CA LEU A 29 8.46 -9.04 -24.86
C LEU A 29 9.13 -7.80 -25.46
N VAL A 30 10.44 -7.62 -25.20
CA VAL A 30 11.24 -6.51 -25.75
C VAL A 30 11.40 -6.57 -27.27
N ASP A 31 11.21 -7.74 -27.88
CA ASP A 31 11.32 -7.91 -29.33
C ASP A 31 10.10 -7.38 -30.10
N LEU A 32 8.97 -7.14 -29.41
CA LEU A 32 7.71 -6.74 -30.03
C LEU A 32 7.82 -5.38 -30.73
N ALA A 33 8.31 -4.35 -30.05
CA ALA A 33 8.39 -3.00 -30.61
C ALA A 33 9.32 -2.92 -31.84
N PRO A 34 10.56 -3.47 -31.81
CA PRO A 34 11.40 -3.57 -33.01
C PRO A 34 10.72 -4.32 -34.16
N THR A 35 10.01 -5.41 -33.87
CA THR A 35 9.31 -6.22 -34.89
C THR A 35 8.20 -5.42 -35.57
N VAL A 36 7.41 -4.67 -34.80
CA VAL A 36 6.33 -3.82 -35.34
C VAL A 36 6.91 -2.68 -36.19
N LEU A 37 7.97 -2.01 -35.72
CA LEU A 37 8.62 -0.94 -36.48
C LEU A 37 9.13 -1.45 -37.83
N GLU A 38 9.85 -2.58 -37.84
CA GLU A 38 10.33 -3.15 -39.10
C GLU A 38 9.17 -3.59 -40.02
N ALA A 39 8.09 -4.15 -39.46
CA ALA A 39 6.90 -4.51 -40.23
C ALA A 39 6.25 -3.30 -40.92
N LEU A 40 6.36 -2.10 -40.32
CA LEU A 40 5.89 -0.83 -40.86
C LEU A 40 6.92 -0.16 -41.80
N GLY A 41 8.05 -0.81 -42.09
CA GLY A 41 9.13 -0.25 -42.91
C GLY A 41 9.98 0.81 -42.20
N GLN A 42 9.88 0.90 -40.87
CA GLN A 42 10.67 1.79 -40.04
C GLN A 42 11.91 1.09 -39.50
N ARG A 43 12.99 1.84 -39.26
CA ARG A 43 14.20 1.32 -38.60
C ARG A 43 14.09 1.51 -37.09
N PRO A 44 14.20 0.44 -36.27
CA PRO A 44 14.24 0.58 -34.82
C PRO A 44 15.40 1.50 -34.38
N PRO A 45 15.19 2.40 -33.40
CA PRO A 45 16.26 3.23 -32.87
C PRO A 45 17.41 2.40 -32.29
N PRO A 46 18.69 2.82 -32.39
CA PRO A 46 19.82 2.05 -31.86
C PRO A 46 19.77 1.80 -30.34
N ALA A 47 19.11 2.69 -29.60
CA ALA A 47 18.93 2.57 -28.15
C ALA A 47 17.76 1.66 -27.75
N MET A 48 16.94 1.21 -28.71
CA MET A 48 15.80 0.32 -28.43
C MET A 48 16.32 -1.07 -28.04
N GLN A 49 15.77 -1.62 -26.96
CA GLN A 49 16.06 -2.98 -26.53
C GLN A 49 15.33 -4.01 -27.39
N GLY A 50 15.86 -5.24 -27.44
CA GLY A 50 15.32 -6.32 -28.25
C GLY A 50 15.75 -6.26 -29.71
N GLY A 51 15.30 -7.22 -30.51
CA GLY A 51 15.54 -7.27 -31.94
C GLY A 51 14.31 -7.79 -32.67
N SER A 52 14.09 -7.29 -33.89
CA SER A 52 12.96 -7.72 -34.69
C SER A 52 12.97 -9.24 -34.91
N LEU A 53 11.78 -9.82 -34.86
CA LEU A 53 11.53 -11.26 -35.05
C LEU A 53 11.26 -11.60 -36.52
N LEU A 54 11.03 -10.60 -37.39
CA LEU A 54 10.75 -10.85 -38.81
C LEU A 54 11.87 -11.64 -39.51
N PRO A 55 13.17 -11.42 -39.24
CA PRO A 55 14.24 -12.22 -39.84
C PRO A 55 14.24 -13.70 -39.42
N LEU A 56 13.55 -14.06 -38.34
CA LEU A 56 13.45 -15.45 -37.88
C LEU A 56 12.41 -16.24 -38.68
N ILE A 57 11.54 -15.55 -39.40
CA ILE A 57 10.53 -16.13 -40.28
C ILE A 57 11.25 -16.70 -41.51
N GLY A 58 11.21 -18.02 -41.69
CA GLY A 58 11.96 -18.74 -42.74
C GLY A 58 13.35 -19.21 -42.32
N ASN A 59 13.86 -18.78 -41.16
CA ASN A 59 15.07 -19.34 -40.52
C ASN A 59 14.78 -19.59 -39.03
N PRO A 60 14.12 -20.71 -38.68
CA PRO A 60 13.54 -20.92 -37.36
C PRO A 60 14.55 -21.31 -36.27
N HIS A 61 15.85 -21.42 -36.60
CA HIS A 61 16.91 -21.80 -35.68
C HIS A 61 18.01 -20.73 -35.55
N PRO A 62 17.67 -19.46 -35.24
CA PRO A 62 18.67 -18.49 -34.86
C PRO A 62 19.23 -18.93 -33.50
N GLU A 63 20.54 -19.11 -33.45
CA GLU A 63 21.34 -19.52 -32.29
C GLU A 63 20.74 -19.13 -30.93
N ASN A 64 20.58 -20.11 -30.02
CA ASN A 64 20.31 -20.00 -28.58
C ASN A 64 20.06 -18.59 -28.02
N ARG A 65 19.01 -17.89 -28.48
CA ARG A 65 18.74 -16.50 -28.09
C ARG A 65 18.48 -16.46 -26.58
N PRO A 66 19.22 -15.64 -25.82
CA PRO A 66 18.98 -15.49 -24.39
C PRO A 66 17.65 -14.77 -24.17
N SER A 67 16.80 -15.32 -23.31
CA SER A 67 15.58 -14.67 -22.80
C SER A 67 15.70 -14.48 -21.30
N PHE A 68 15.39 -13.26 -20.86
CA PHE A 68 15.48 -12.84 -19.47
C PHE A 68 14.08 -12.66 -18.89
N ALA A 69 13.87 -13.12 -17.65
CA ALA A 69 12.63 -12.90 -16.93
C ALA A 69 12.90 -12.58 -15.44
N THR A 70 12.08 -11.70 -14.88
CA THR A 70 12.13 -11.29 -13.46
C THR A 70 10.79 -11.50 -12.79
N GLY A 71 10.81 -11.92 -11.55
CA GLY A 71 9.66 -11.92 -10.64
C GLY A 71 10.02 -11.18 -9.36
N ASP A 72 9.37 -10.05 -9.12
CA ASP A 72 9.57 -9.21 -7.92
C ASP A 72 8.39 -9.27 -6.95
N HIS A 73 7.37 -10.08 -7.24
CA HIS A 73 6.20 -10.23 -6.38
C HIS A 73 6.57 -10.73 -4.96
N SER A 74 7.49 -11.69 -4.86
CA SER A 74 8.00 -12.21 -3.59
C SER A 74 8.69 -11.12 -2.76
N GLU A 75 9.51 -10.30 -3.41
CA GLU A 75 10.20 -9.17 -2.78
C GLU A 75 9.22 -8.08 -2.35
N ARG A 76 8.32 -7.66 -3.24
CA ARG A 76 7.40 -6.55 -2.96
C ARG A 76 6.33 -6.89 -1.93
N SER A 77 5.82 -8.12 -1.95
CA SER A 77 4.67 -8.50 -1.13
C SER A 77 5.07 -9.09 0.22
N PHE A 78 6.19 -9.82 0.26
CA PHE A 78 6.62 -10.56 1.45
C PHE A 78 7.98 -10.10 1.97
N GLY A 79 8.73 -9.32 1.18
CA GLY A 79 10.11 -8.98 1.50
C GLY A 79 11.07 -10.15 1.33
N TRP A 80 10.74 -11.18 0.54
CA TRP A 80 11.65 -12.28 0.21
C TRP A 80 12.59 -11.92 -0.94
N SER A 81 13.43 -12.86 -1.38
CA SER A 81 14.28 -12.62 -2.55
C SER A 81 13.44 -12.49 -3.84
N ALA A 82 13.82 -11.55 -4.70
CA ALA A 82 13.35 -11.51 -6.07
C ALA A 82 13.94 -12.67 -6.87
N LEU A 83 13.21 -13.10 -7.90
CA LEU A 83 13.62 -14.16 -8.79
C LEU A 83 14.06 -13.55 -10.13
N VAL A 84 15.23 -13.96 -10.60
CA VAL A 84 15.74 -13.53 -11.89
C VAL A 84 16.20 -14.76 -12.66
N SER A 85 15.81 -14.89 -13.91
CA SER A 85 16.16 -16.05 -14.72
C SER A 85 16.71 -15.68 -16.08
N LEU A 86 17.57 -16.56 -16.60
CA LEU A 86 18.11 -16.51 -17.95
C LEU A 86 17.89 -17.87 -18.61
N ARG A 87 17.20 -17.85 -19.74
CA ARG A 87 17.06 -19.01 -20.62
C ARG A 87 17.92 -18.84 -21.86
N THR A 88 18.79 -19.80 -22.13
CA THR A 88 19.64 -19.85 -23.32
C THR A 88 19.53 -21.24 -23.94
N GLY A 89 18.88 -21.34 -25.10
CA GLY A 89 18.52 -22.63 -25.68
C GLY A 89 17.59 -23.45 -24.77
N ASN A 90 18.01 -24.66 -24.42
CA ASN A 90 17.27 -25.55 -23.52
C ASN A 90 17.65 -25.37 -22.04
N GLN A 91 18.62 -24.52 -21.72
CA GLN A 91 19.04 -24.31 -20.34
C GLN A 91 18.31 -23.11 -19.74
N LEU A 92 17.73 -23.31 -18.56
CA LEU A 92 17.12 -22.25 -17.76
C LEU A 92 17.87 -22.16 -16.43
N TYR A 93 18.52 -21.04 -16.19
CA TYR A 93 19.12 -20.71 -14.91
C TYR A 93 18.20 -19.76 -14.14
N VAL A 94 17.93 -20.06 -12.88
CA VAL A 94 17.18 -19.19 -11.96
C VAL A 94 18.10 -18.80 -10.81
N ARG A 95 18.32 -17.50 -10.69
CA ARG A 95 18.97 -16.88 -9.55
C ARG A 95 17.95 -16.73 -8.43
N ALA A 96 18.13 -17.53 -7.41
CA ALA A 96 17.46 -17.47 -6.11
C ALA A 96 18.51 -17.73 -5.02
N PRO A 97 18.20 -17.54 -3.73
CA PRO A 97 19.09 -17.88 -2.62
C PRO A 97 19.58 -19.34 -2.68
N THR A 98 18.72 -20.26 -3.12
CA THR A 98 19.12 -21.61 -3.54
C THR A 98 19.05 -21.70 -5.07
N PRO A 99 20.17 -21.54 -5.80
CA PRO A 99 20.16 -21.45 -7.26
C PRO A 99 19.64 -22.71 -7.95
N GLU A 100 19.06 -22.52 -9.13
CA GLU A 100 18.42 -23.61 -9.88
C GLU A 100 18.87 -23.60 -11.34
N LEU A 101 19.03 -24.81 -11.89
CA LEU A 101 19.35 -25.02 -13.29
C LEU A 101 18.47 -26.14 -13.84
N TYR A 102 17.79 -25.88 -14.95
CA TYR A 102 16.91 -26.85 -15.60
C TYR A 102 17.27 -27.04 -17.06
N ASN A 103 16.94 -28.22 -17.59
CA ASN A 103 16.89 -28.48 -19.03
C ASN A 103 15.42 -28.56 -19.45
N VAL A 104 14.88 -27.46 -19.99
CA VAL A 104 13.45 -27.33 -20.29
C VAL A 104 12.98 -28.23 -21.45
N ALA A 105 13.90 -28.81 -22.23
CA ALA A 105 13.53 -29.76 -23.29
C ALA A 105 13.27 -31.17 -22.74
N SER A 106 14.10 -31.62 -21.79
CA SER A 106 13.93 -32.94 -21.15
C SER A 106 13.05 -32.89 -19.90
N ASP A 107 12.93 -31.73 -19.27
CA ASP A 107 12.13 -31.48 -18.07
C ASP A 107 11.30 -30.18 -18.23
N PRO A 108 10.23 -30.20 -19.05
CA PRO A 108 9.38 -29.02 -19.29
C PRO A 108 8.66 -28.52 -18.04
N GLY A 109 8.51 -29.38 -17.02
CA GLY A 109 7.89 -29.04 -15.75
C GLY A 109 8.89 -28.52 -14.71
N GLU A 110 10.18 -28.45 -15.03
CA GLU A 110 11.24 -27.95 -14.16
C GLU A 110 11.26 -28.63 -12.78
N LYS A 111 11.07 -29.96 -12.77
CA LYS A 111 10.98 -30.78 -11.55
C LYS A 111 12.35 -31.20 -11.01
N ILE A 112 13.38 -31.23 -11.85
CA ILE A 112 14.71 -31.76 -11.51
C ILE A 112 15.72 -30.61 -11.55
N ASN A 113 16.12 -30.12 -10.37
CA ASN A 113 17.18 -29.13 -10.28
C ASN A 113 18.55 -29.77 -10.57
N LEU A 114 19.14 -29.40 -11.71
CA LEU A 114 20.44 -29.87 -12.17
C LEU A 114 21.62 -29.10 -11.55
N TYR A 115 21.38 -28.03 -10.81
CA TYR A 115 22.42 -27.17 -10.25
C TYR A 115 23.49 -27.93 -9.44
N PRO A 116 23.14 -28.86 -8.51
CA PRO A 116 24.14 -29.58 -7.70
C PRO A 116 25.13 -30.44 -8.51
N GLY A 117 24.72 -30.90 -9.70
CA GLY A 117 25.56 -31.72 -10.58
C GLY A 117 26.24 -30.93 -11.71
N ASN A 118 25.82 -29.68 -11.96
CA ASN A 118 26.19 -28.92 -13.16
C ASN A 118 26.62 -27.47 -12.85
N HIS A 119 27.38 -27.28 -11.77
CA HIS A 119 27.85 -25.96 -11.33
C HIS A 119 28.54 -25.14 -12.43
N ALA A 120 29.41 -25.75 -13.24
CA ALA A 120 30.11 -25.05 -14.30
C ALA A 120 29.16 -24.44 -15.35
N ALA A 121 28.06 -25.14 -15.67
CA ALA A 121 27.04 -24.63 -16.58
C ALA A 121 26.25 -23.48 -15.94
N ALA A 122 25.87 -23.63 -14.68
CA ALA A 122 25.17 -22.59 -13.93
C ALA A 122 26.00 -21.31 -13.79
N VAL A 123 27.29 -21.42 -13.46
CA VAL A 123 28.20 -20.26 -13.36
C VAL A 123 28.31 -19.51 -14.68
N ARG A 124 28.41 -20.22 -15.82
CA ARG A 124 28.43 -19.57 -17.14
C ARG A 124 27.15 -18.76 -17.39
N LEU A 125 25.99 -19.33 -17.10
CA LEU A 125 24.70 -18.64 -17.26
C LEU A 125 24.55 -17.49 -16.26
N ALA A 126 25.06 -17.63 -15.03
CA ALA A 126 25.08 -16.56 -14.04
C ALA A 126 25.92 -15.36 -14.51
N ILE A 127 27.11 -15.59 -15.09
CA ILE A 127 27.96 -14.54 -15.67
C ILE A 127 27.27 -13.86 -16.86
N GLN A 128 26.62 -14.64 -17.73
CA GLN A 128 25.83 -14.07 -18.84
C GLN A 128 24.69 -13.20 -18.32
N LEU A 129 24.00 -13.66 -17.27
CA LEU A 129 22.93 -12.92 -16.61
C LEU A 129 23.44 -11.60 -16.01
N ASP A 130 24.56 -11.62 -15.28
CA ASP A 130 25.17 -10.41 -14.72
C ASP A 130 25.58 -9.42 -15.81
N SER A 131 26.15 -9.93 -16.90
CA SER A 131 26.54 -9.11 -18.06
C SER A 131 25.31 -8.48 -18.73
N PHE A 132 24.22 -9.24 -18.85
CA PHE A 132 22.95 -8.75 -19.37
C PHE A 132 22.38 -7.63 -18.49
N VAL A 133 22.24 -7.88 -17.19
CA VAL A 133 21.73 -6.91 -16.20
C VAL A 133 22.59 -5.64 -16.20
N LYS A 134 23.92 -5.76 -16.17
CA LYS A 134 24.83 -4.61 -16.20
C LYS A 134 24.60 -3.76 -17.45
N ARG A 135 24.49 -4.39 -18.61
CA ARG A 135 24.27 -3.69 -19.89
C ARG A 135 22.94 -2.94 -19.93
N ILE A 136 21.84 -3.57 -19.49
CA ILE A 136 20.52 -2.92 -19.51
C ILE A 136 20.39 -1.83 -18.45
N SER A 137 21.17 -1.91 -17.37
CA SER A 137 21.22 -0.89 -16.31
C SER A 137 22.19 0.25 -16.62
N THR A 138 22.96 0.18 -17.71
CA THR A 138 23.93 1.23 -18.07
C THR A 138 23.18 2.47 -18.53
N GLY A 139 23.39 3.61 -17.85
CA GLY A 139 22.67 4.85 -18.14
C GLY A 139 21.27 4.93 -17.51
N ALA A 140 20.84 3.92 -16.75
CA ALA A 140 19.71 4.08 -15.84
C ALA A 140 20.06 5.21 -14.84
N PRO A 141 19.15 6.17 -14.57
CA PRO A 141 19.40 7.16 -13.54
C PRO A 141 19.75 6.40 -12.25
N GLN A 142 20.97 6.61 -11.77
CA GLN A 142 21.38 6.17 -10.45
C GLN A 142 20.31 6.71 -9.49
N ALA A 143 19.81 5.87 -8.57
CA ALA A 143 18.86 6.35 -7.58
C ALA A 143 19.44 7.64 -6.99
N LEU A 144 18.71 8.75 -7.14
CA LEU A 144 19.13 10.10 -6.73
C LEU A 144 19.39 10.07 -5.21
N GLN A 145 20.56 9.61 -4.80
CA GLN A 145 21.04 9.67 -3.42
C GLN A 145 22.08 10.78 -3.28
N ASP A 146 22.88 11.02 -4.31
CA ASP A 146 23.87 12.10 -4.30
C ASP A 146 23.36 13.31 -5.10
N GLY A 147 23.09 14.42 -4.40
CA GLY A 147 22.93 15.74 -5.01
C GLY A 147 21.53 16.38 -4.97
N LEU A 148 20.54 15.78 -4.30
CA LEU A 148 19.26 16.46 -4.05
C LEU A 148 19.30 17.18 -2.71
N ASP A 149 18.98 18.48 -2.70
CA ASP A 149 18.67 19.18 -1.47
C ASP A 149 17.39 18.61 -0.83
N GLU A 150 17.27 18.77 0.49
CA GLU A 150 16.18 18.16 1.27
C GLU A 150 14.79 18.52 0.73
N LYS A 151 14.67 19.73 0.19
CA LYS A 151 13.43 20.27 -0.38
C LYS A 151 13.04 19.63 -1.71
N SER A 152 14.01 19.26 -2.55
CA SER A 152 13.77 18.53 -3.80
C SER A 152 13.43 17.06 -3.52
N ARG A 153 14.02 16.49 -2.47
CA ARG A 153 13.73 15.14 -1.98
C ARG A 153 12.28 15.02 -1.48
N GLU A 154 11.81 15.99 -0.70
CA GLU A 154 10.42 16.08 -0.23
C GLU A 154 9.43 16.20 -1.40
N LYS A 155 9.70 17.06 -2.40
CA LYS A 155 8.81 17.22 -3.56
C LYS A 155 8.72 15.97 -4.42
N LEU A 156 9.85 15.31 -4.67
CA LEU A 156 9.86 14.07 -5.44
C LEU A 156 9.26 12.89 -4.67
N SER A 157 9.35 12.89 -3.33
CA SER A 157 8.65 11.95 -2.46
C SER A 157 7.13 12.19 -2.48
N ALA A 158 6.69 13.45 -2.43
CA ALA A 158 5.27 13.84 -2.50
C ALA A 158 4.62 13.49 -3.86
N LEU A 159 5.41 13.48 -4.94
CA LEU A 159 4.98 13.08 -6.28
C LEU A 159 5.18 11.57 -6.57
N GLY A 160 5.68 10.80 -5.60
CA GLY A 160 5.89 9.35 -5.74
C GLY A 160 7.08 8.93 -6.62
N TYR A 161 7.91 9.88 -7.07
CA TYR A 161 9.11 9.61 -7.90
C TYR A 161 10.34 9.22 -7.08
N VAL A 162 10.38 9.59 -5.80
CA VAL A 162 11.36 9.05 -4.85
C VAL A 162 10.64 8.01 -3.99
N ALA A 163 10.67 6.77 -4.47
CA ALA A 163 10.54 5.66 -3.54
C ALA A 163 11.77 5.75 -2.62
N SER A 164 11.54 6.00 -1.33
CA SER A 164 12.58 5.80 -0.31
C SER A 164 12.87 4.30 -0.26
N ARG A 165 13.62 3.80 -1.24
CA ARG A 165 14.33 2.53 -1.13
C ARG A 165 15.41 2.78 -0.10
N LYS A 166 15.05 2.70 1.19
CA LYS A 166 15.93 1.97 2.10
C LYS A 166 16.16 0.65 1.38
N THR A 167 17.36 0.47 0.86
CA THR A 167 17.84 -0.81 0.34
C THR A 167 17.65 -1.80 1.48
N ARG A 168 16.48 -2.46 1.52
CA ARG A 168 16.28 -3.62 2.37
C ARG A 168 17.38 -4.59 1.94
N PRO A 169 18.16 -5.14 2.89
CA PRO A 169 19.15 -6.14 2.53
C PRO A 169 18.44 -7.22 1.71
N ALA A 170 19.04 -7.64 0.60
CA ALA A 170 18.52 -8.73 -0.20
C ALA A 170 18.29 -9.91 0.75
N THR A 171 17.03 -10.23 1.02
CA THR A 171 16.71 -11.26 2.02
C THR A 171 17.12 -12.61 1.46
N SER A 172 17.67 -13.47 2.31
CA SER A 172 18.07 -14.82 1.94
C SER A 172 16.91 -15.82 1.86
N ILE A 173 15.66 -15.37 2.07
CA ILE A 173 14.49 -16.24 2.01
C ILE A 173 14.20 -16.55 0.54
N ASP A 174 14.28 -17.84 0.21
CA ASP A 174 13.91 -18.36 -1.09
C ASP A 174 12.37 -18.51 -1.14
N PRO A 175 11.66 -17.88 -2.09
CA PRO A 175 10.21 -17.93 -2.17
C PRO A 175 9.65 -19.35 -2.26
N LYS A 176 10.41 -20.30 -2.82
CA LYS A 176 9.96 -21.70 -2.94
C LYS A 176 9.87 -22.41 -1.58
N ASP A 177 10.61 -21.92 -0.59
CA ASP A 177 10.58 -22.45 0.78
C ASP A 177 9.45 -21.82 1.62
N ARG A 178 8.64 -20.92 1.04
CA ARG A 178 7.57 -20.17 1.71
C ARG A 178 6.26 -20.14 0.93
N ILE A 179 6.05 -21.10 0.02
CA ILE A 179 4.81 -21.20 -0.77
C ILE A 179 3.58 -21.33 0.14
N ASP A 180 3.72 -22.05 1.25
CA ASP A 180 2.70 -22.15 2.29
C ASP A 180 2.28 -20.79 2.84
N VAL A 181 3.24 -19.92 3.19
CA VAL A 181 2.96 -18.56 3.66
C VAL A 181 2.27 -17.72 2.58
N ALA A 182 2.69 -17.86 1.31
CA ALA A 182 2.06 -17.15 0.21
C ALA A 182 0.62 -17.62 -0.03
N ASN A 183 0.36 -18.92 0.07
CA ASN A 183 -0.98 -19.49 -0.05
C ASN A 183 -1.89 -19.03 1.10
N ASP A 184 -1.40 -19.09 2.35
CA ASP A 184 -2.17 -18.63 3.50
C ASP A 184 -2.53 -17.14 3.39
N MET A 185 -1.61 -16.31 2.87
CA MET A 185 -1.89 -14.90 2.58
C MET A 185 -2.92 -14.70 1.46
N HIS A 186 -2.86 -15.53 0.42
CA HIS A 186 -3.85 -15.50 -0.66
C HIS A 186 -5.24 -15.87 -0.14
N ASP A 187 -5.34 -16.97 0.61
CA ASP A 187 -6.59 -17.43 1.22
C ASP A 187 -7.14 -16.40 2.21
N ALA A 188 -6.27 -15.73 2.98
CA ALA A 188 -6.68 -14.64 3.86
C ALA A 188 -7.23 -13.44 3.07
N SER A 189 -6.61 -13.08 1.95
CA SER A 189 -7.10 -12.00 1.07
C SER A 189 -8.48 -12.32 0.51
N LEU A 190 -8.68 -13.55 0.02
CA LEU A 190 -9.98 -14.00 -0.48
C LEU A 190 -11.03 -14.00 0.64
N ALA A 191 -10.69 -14.47 1.84
CA ALA A 191 -11.60 -14.44 2.98
C ALA A 191 -11.99 -13.01 3.39
N ILE A 192 -11.07 -12.04 3.30
CA ILE A 192 -11.37 -10.62 3.55
C ILE A 192 -12.33 -10.07 2.49
N GLU A 193 -12.10 -10.36 1.21
CA GLU A 193 -12.95 -9.92 0.10
C GLU A 193 -14.36 -10.51 0.18
N GLU A 194 -14.48 -11.77 0.59
CA GLU A 194 -15.76 -12.47 0.76
C GLU A 194 -16.45 -12.16 2.09
N GLY A 195 -15.83 -11.37 2.98
CA GLY A 195 -16.37 -11.06 4.32
C GLY A 195 -16.43 -12.27 5.26
N LYS A 196 -15.62 -13.32 5.03
CA LYS A 196 -15.53 -14.51 5.89
C LYS A 196 -14.64 -14.25 7.11
N GLU A 197 -15.10 -13.39 8.01
CA GLU A 197 -14.31 -12.90 9.15
C GLU A 197 -13.74 -14.02 10.03
N ALA A 198 -14.50 -15.10 10.23
CA ALA A 198 -14.09 -16.23 11.08
C ALA A 198 -12.81 -16.96 10.62
N THR A 199 -12.45 -16.89 9.33
CA THR A 199 -11.25 -17.57 8.80
C THR A 199 -10.05 -16.64 8.67
N VAL A 200 -10.26 -15.31 8.69
CA VAL A 200 -9.21 -14.32 8.45
C VAL A 200 -8.14 -14.35 9.54
N ILE A 201 -8.54 -14.24 10.81
CA ILE A 201 -7.58 -14.20 11.93
C ILE A 201 -6.75 -15.49 12.02
N PRO A 202 -7.33 -16.70 11.95
CA PRO A 202 -6.54 -17.94 11.95
C PRO A 202 -5.48 -18.01 10.84
N LEU A 203 -5.83 -17.65 9.60
CA LEU A 203 -4.90 -17.65 8.47
C LEU A 203 -3.76 -16.63 8.69
N LEU A 204 -4.11 -15.41 9.10
CA LEU A 204 -3.12 -14.37 9.34
C LEU A 204 -2.21 -14.69 10.53
N LEU A 205 -2.74 -15.33 11.59
CA LEU A 205 -1.93 -15.83 12.70
C LEU A 205 -0.90 -16.87 12.25
N HIS A 206 -1.30 -17.77 11.35
CA HIS A 206 -0.40 -18.77 10.79
C HIS A 206 0.72 -18.12 9.95
N VAL A 207 0.38 -17.10 9.14
CA VAL A 207 1.35 -16.31 8.37
C VAL A 207 2.35 -15.63 9.29
N VAL A 208 1.90 -14.83 10.27
CA VAL A 208 2.81 -14.06 11.14
C VAL A 208 3.65 -14.94 12.04
N ALA A 209 3.19 -16.15 12.38
CA ALA A 209 3.95 -17.13 13.14
C ALA A 209 5.13 -17.70 12.32
N LYS A 210 4.93 -17.90 11.01
CA LYS A 210 5.98 -18.39 10.10
C LYS A 210 6.91 -17.30 9.62
N ASP A 211 6.35 -16.13 9.31
CA ASP A 211 7.08 -14.98 8.84
C ASP A 211 6.49 -13.66 9.38
N PRO A 212 7.04 -13.15 10.49
CA PRO A 212 6.58 -11.89 11.08
C PRO A 212 6.98 -10.65 10.26
N GLN A 213 7.77 -10.78 9.19
CA GLN A 213 8.20 -9.68 8.32
C GLN A 213 7.20 -9.38 7.19
N VAL A 214 6.18 -10.23 7.01
CA VAL A 214 5.12 -10.01 6.03
C VAL A 214 4.23 -8.85 6.50
N GLN A 215 4.54 -7.65 6.00
CA GLN A 215 3.89 -6.41 6.45
C GLN A 215 2.38 -6.42 6.22
N ALA A 216 1.90 -6.96 5.10
CA ALA A 216 0.48 -7.06 4.82
C ALA A 216 -0.24 -7.95 5.85
N ALA A 217 0.39 -9.04 6.31
CA ALA A 217 -0.19 -9.93 7.30
C ALA A 217 -0.34 -9.22 8.66
N GLN A 218 0.70 -8.51 9.09
CA GLN A 218 0.68 -7.70 10.31
C GLN A 218 -0.42 -6.62 10.24
N TYR A 219 -0.54 -5.93 9.12
CA TYR A 219 -1.56 -4.90 8.93
C TYR A 219 -2.98 -5.46 8.99
N TYR A 220 -3.28 -6.50 8.21
CA TYR A 220 -4.62 -7.09 8.16
C TYR A 220 -4.99 -7.81 9.45
N LEU A 221 -4.02 -8.40 10.17
CA LEU A 221 -4.28 -9.02 11.47
C LEU A 221 -4.69 -7.95 12.50
N GLY A 222 -4.02 -6.81 12.46
CA GLY A 222 -4.37 -5.62 13.22
C GLY A 222 -5.79 -5.13 12.95
N ILE A 223 -6.14 -4.95 11.68
CA ILE A 223 -7.49 -4.54 11.28
C ILE A 223 -8.54 -5.57 11.72
N ALA A 224 -8.28 -6.86 11.52
CA ALA A 224 -9.22 -7.91 11.88
C ALA A 224 -9.53 -7.88 13.39
N TYR A 225 -8.52 -7.75 14.24
CA TYR A 225 -8.74 -7.57 15.68
C TYR A 225 -9.45 -6.24 16.03
N SER A 226 -9.14 -5.15 15.32
CA SER A 226 -9.81 -3.85 15.52
C SER A 226 -11.31 -3.94 15.22
N ARG A 227 -11.69 -4.63 14.13
CA ARG A 227 -13.09 -4.85 13.73
C ARG A 227 -13.87 -5.70 14.73
N GLU A 228 -13.23 -6.68 15.37
CA GLU A 228 -13.83 -7.45 16.48
C GLU A 228 -13.92 -6.65 17.80
N GLY A 229 -13.50 -5.37 17.80
CA GLY A 229 -13.42 -4.54 19.01
C GLY A 229 -12.27 -4.95 19.96
N ASN A 230 -11.38 -5.85 19.53
CA ASN A 230 -10.26 -6.31 20.32
C ASN A 230 -9.01 -5.44 20.11
N PHE A 231 -9.14 -4.15 20.42
CA PHE A 231 -8.10 -3.14 20.19
C PHE A 231 -6.76 -3.49 20.86
N ALA A 232 -6.80 -4.11 22.04
CA ALA A 232 -5.59 -4.56 22.74
C ALA A 232 -4.81 -5.62 21.94
N LYS A 233 -5.48 -6.56 21.28
CA LYS A 233 -4.83 -7.56 20.41
C LYS A 233 -4.40 -6.97 19.07
N ALA A 234 -5.04 -5.90 18.60
CA ALA A 234 -4.68 -5.20 17.37
C ALA A 234 -3.36 -4.42 17.50
N LEU A 235 -3.01 -3.93 18.70
CA LEU A 235 -1.83 -3.09 18.91
C LEU A 235 -0.50 -3.75 18.49
N PRO A 236 -0.12 -4.98 18.92
CA PRO A 236 1.15 -5.59 18.52
C PRO A 236 1.33 -5.74 16.99
N PRO A 237 0.38 -6.31 16.23
CA PRO A 237 0.54 -6.45 14.79
C PRO A 237 0.52 -5.10 14.06
N LEU A 238 -0.30 -4.13 14.48
CA LEU A 238 -0.27 -2.77 13.90
C LEU A 238 1.05 -2.04 14.16
N ARG A 239 1.61 -2.14 15.38
CA ARG A 239 2.94 -1.60 15.69
C ARG A 239 4.00 -2.22 14.78
N LYS A 240 3.94 -3.55 14.56
CA LYS A 240 4.87 -4.24 13.65
C LYS A 240 4.67 -3.80 12.20
N ALA A 241 3.44 -3.61 11.74
CA ALA A 241 3.15 -3.14 10.40
C ALA A 241 3.74 -1.73 10.14
N VAL A 242 3.63 -0.82 11.11
CA VAL A 242 4.22 0.53 11.06
C VAL A 242 5.74 0.48 11.16
N GLU A 243 6.32 -0.41 11.98
CA GLU A 243 7.77 -0.63 12.04
C GLU A 243 8.33 -1.07 10.67
N LEU A 244 7.62 -2.00 10.00
CA LEU A 244 8.02 -2.55 8.70
C LEU A 244 7.85 -1.55 7.55
N ARG A 245 6.84 -0.67 7.63
CA ARG A 245 6.57 0.40 6.66
C ARG A 245 6.09 1.68 7.38
N PRO A 246 7.02 2.55 7.79
CA PRO A 246 6.66 3.78 8.49
C PRO A 246 5.85 4.76 7.63
N ASP A 247 5.95 4.67 6.31
CA ASP A 247 5.22 5.48 5.33
C ASP A 247 3.80 4.96 5.01
N ALA A 248 3.40 3.81 5.57
CA ALA A 248 2.05 3.29 5.41
C ALA A 248 1.06 4.06 6.30
N LEU A 249 0.58 5.20 5.80
CA LEU A 249 -0.34 6.10 6.52
C LEU A 249 -1.61 5.39 7.04
N MET A 250 -2.18 4.46 6.28
CA MET A 250 -3.35 3.69 6.74
C MET A 250 -3.02 2.78 7.93
N ALA A 251 -1.81 2.21 8.00
CA ALA A 251 -1.40 1.42 9.17
C ALA A 251 -1.18 2.30 10.40
N GLN A 252 -0.67 3.51 10.21
CA GLN A 252 -0.57 4.50 11.29
C GLN A 252 -1.94 4.94 11.81
N TYR A 253 -2.91 5.14 10.90
CA TYR A 253 -4.27 5.52 11.25
C TYR A 253 -4.97 4.44 12.09
N GLU A 254 -4.92 3.18 11.63
CA GLU A 254 -5.49 2.05 12.38
C GLU A 254 -4.80 1.89 13.75
N LEU A 255 -3.47 2.08 13.82
CA LEU A 255 -2.76 2.07 15.08
C LEU A 255 -3.23 3.19 16.01
N ALA A 256 -3.42 4.41 15.50
CA ALA A 256 -3.92 5.55 16.28
C ALA A 256 -5.33 5.29 16.83
N ILE A 257 -6.22 4.67 16.05
CA ILE A 257 -7.55 4.26 16.51
C ILE A 257 -7.43 3.27 17.67
N CYS A 258 -6.66 2.20 17.51
CA CYS A 258 -6.49 1.20 18.57
C CYS A 258 -5.85 1.80 19.84
N LEU A 259 -4.93 2.75 19.70
CA LEU A 259 -4.35 3.49 20.83
C LEU A 259 -5.37 4.39 21.52
N TYR A 260 -6.22 5.06 20.75
CA TYR A 260 -7.32 5.87 21.29
C TYR A 260 -8.29 5.03 22.11
N GLU A 261 -8.73 3.89 21.57
CA GLU A 261 -9.69 2.99 22.22
C GLU A 261 -9.11 2.28 23.45
N THR A 262 -7.79 2.08 23.48
CA THR A 262 -7.08 1.54 24.66
C THR A 262 -6.64 2.60 25.67
N GLY A 263 -6.89 3.88 25.39
CA GLY A 263 -6.63 4.99 26.30
C GLY A 263 -5.22 5.58 26.24
N ASP A 264 -4.34 5.10 25.36
CA ASP A 264 -3.01 5.69 25.11
C ASP A 264 -3.12 6.91 24.19
N LEU A 265 -3.82 7.93 24.69
CA LEU A 265 -4.18 9.13 23.95
C LEU A 265 -2.97 9.93 23.46
N ASN A 266 -1.88 9.96 24.25
CA ASN A 266 -0.67 10.69 23.88
C ASN A 266 0.03 10.04 22.68
N THR A 267 0.16 8.71 22.67
CA THR A 267 0.76 8.00 21.53
C THR A 267 -0.16 8.05 20.31
N ALA A 268 -1.48 7.97 20.51
CA ALA A 268 -2.45 8.17 19.43
C ALA A 268 -2.30 9.55 18.76
N ALA A 269 -2.17 10.62 19.56
CA ALA A 269 -1.93 11.96 19.06
C ALA A 269 -0.68 12.04 18.19
N ALA A 270 0.45 11.48 18.63
CA ALA A 270 1.70 11.49 17.87
C ALA A 270 1.56 10.83 16.48
N HIS A 271 0.80 9.73 16.38
CA HIS A 271 0.51 9.11 15.08
C HIS A 271 -0.42 9.96 14.21
N LEU A 272 -1.44 10.59 14.79
CA LEU A 272 -2.33 11.48 14.04
C LEU A 272 -1.63 12.78 13.59
N GLU A 273 -0.67 13.30 14.37
CA GLU A 273 0.19 14.43 13.99
C GLU A 273 0.94 14.11 12.68
N ILE A 274 1.56 12.94 12.58
CA ILE A 274 2.23 12.47 11.35
C ILE A 274 1.25 12.41 10.18
N LEU A 275 0.03 11.93 10.40
CA LEU A 275 -0.98 11.82 9.35
C LEU A 275 -1.45 13.19 8.85
N VAL A 276 -1.66 14.15 9.76
CA VAL A 276 -2.04 15.54 9.42
C VAL A 276 -0.93 16.24 8.65
N GLU A 277 0.34 15.98 8.98
CA GLU A 277 1.48 16.53 8.24
C GLU A 277 1.58 15.95 6.81
N ASN A 278 1.32 14.65 6.63
CA ASN A 278 1.41 13.99 5.33
C ASN A 278 0.16 14.17 4.45
N ARG A 279 -1.02 14.31 5.05
CA ARG A 279 -2.31 14.54 4.37
C ARG A 279 -3.11 15.62 5.08
N PRO A 280 -2.76 16.91 4.90
CA PRO A 280 -3.45 18.02 5.54
C PRO A 280 -4.95 18.09 5.24
N GLU A 281 -5.37 17.53 4.12
CA GLU A 281 -6.75 17.46 3.61
C GLU A 281 -7.61 16.37 4.29
N TRP A 282 -7.03 15.49 5.10
CA TRP A 282 -7.79 14.43 5.77
C TRP A 282 -8.51 14.98 7.02
N ILE A 283 -9.66 15.60 6.79
CA ILE A 283 -10.44 16.33 7.81
C ILE A 283 -10.79 15.45 9.02
N ASP A 284 -11.23 14.21 8.81
CA ASP A 284 -11.57 13.27 9.90
C ASP A 284 -10.40 13.00 10.85
N VAL A 285 -9.18 12.88 10.31
CA VAL A 285 -7.95 12.69 11.10
C VAL A 285 -7.63 13.95 11.90
N ARG A 286 -7.79 15.12 11.28
CA ARG A 286 -7.59 16.41 11.95
C ARG A 286 -8.58 16.63 13.09
N TYR A 287 -9.86 16.29 12.88
CA TYR A 287 -10.87 16.30 13.94
C TYR A 287 -10.51 15.31 15.06
N SER A 288 -10.09 14.09 14.70
CA SER A 288 -9.68 13.07 15.68
C SER A 288 -8.50 13.56 16.54
N LEU A 289 -7.51 14.21 15.94
CA LEU A 289 -6.38 14.81 16.66
C LEU A 289 -6.86 15.91 17.62
N ALA A 290 -7.77 16.78 17.17
CA ALA A 290 -8.30 17.85 17.99
C ALA A 290 -9.11 17.33 19.19
N SER A 291 -9.91 16.29 18.98
CA SER A 291 -10.65 15.59 20.04
C SER A 291 -9.70 15.02 21.10
N ILE A 292 -8.58 14.43 20.68
CA ILE A 292 -7.57 13.92 21.60
C ILE A 292 -6.92 15.06 22.38
N TYR A 293 -6.50 16.14 21.72
CA TYR A 293 -5.94 17.32 22.38
C TYR A 293 -6.87 17.94 23.42
N ALA A 294 -8.18 18.01 23.12
CA ALA A 294 -9.16 18.50 24.07
C ALA A 294 -9.22 17.62 25.34
N ARG A 295 -9.06 16.30 25.19
CA ARG A 295 -9.07 15.33 26.30
C ARG A 295 -7.75 15.27 27.07
N THR A 296 -6.63 15.58 26.44
CA THR A 296 -5.28 15.51 27.05
C THR A 296 -4.80 16.84 27.64
N GLY A 297 -5.68 17.84 27.75
CA GLY A 297 -5.34 19.13 28.36
C GLY A 297 -4.54 20.07 27.45
N ARG A 298 -4.69 19.91 26.12
CA ARG A 298 -4.10 20.77 25.07
C ARG A 298 -5.18 21.57 24.33
N PRO A 299 -5.99 22.41 25.01
CA PRO A 299 -7.16 23.03 24.42
C PRO A 299 -6.84 24.05 23.33
N GLN A 300 -5.67 24.71 23.38
CA GLN A 300 -5.25 25.66 22.35
C GLN A 300 -4.98 24.96 21.03
N GLU A 301 -4.26 23.83 21.04
CA GLU A 301 -4.01 23.04 19.83
C GLU A 301 -5.28 22.37 19.30
N ALA A 302 -6.18 21.94 20.19
CA ALA A 302 -7.49 21.44 19.81
C ALA A 302 -8.29 22.51 19.06
N ALA A 303 -8.43 23.72 19.61
CA ALA A 303 -9.16 24.81 18.98
C ALA A 303 -8.56 25.19 17.61
N LYS A 304 -7.23 25.26 17.49
CA LYS A 304 -6.56 25.53 16.21
C LYS A 304 -6.92 24.49 15.14
N ASN A 305 -6.91 23.20 15.49
CA ASN A 305 -7.26 22.14 14.54
C ASN A 305 -8.75 22.15 14.20
N LEU A 306 -9.64 22.41 15.16
CA LEU A 306 -11.08 22.53 14.94
C LEU A 306 -11.44 23.69 14.01
N LEU A 307 -10.77 24.84 14.15
CA LEU A 307 -10.98 25.97 13.26
C LEU A 307 -10.60 25.64 11.81
N VAL A 308 -9.55 24.86 11.59
CA VAL A 308 -9.20 24.38 10.24
C VAL A 308 -10.25 23.40 9.71
N VAL A 309 -10.75 22.48 10.55
CA VAL A 309 -11.87 21.59 10.17
C VAL A 309 -13.09 22.41 9.75
N LEU A 310 -13.46 23.43 10.52
CA LEU A 310 -14.61 24.28 10.26
C LEU A 310 -14.42 25.28 9.11
N GLN A 311 -13.18 25.56 8.72
CA GLN A 311 -12.89 26.34 7.53
C GLN A 311 -13.23 25.56 6.25
N GLU A 312 -12.91 24.26 6.22
CA GLU A 312 -13.18 23.38 5.08
C GLU A 312 -14.62 22.83 5.12
N GLU A 313 -15.11 22.50 6.31
CA GLU A 313 -16.45 21.95 6.55
C GLU A 313 -17.20 22.78 7.62
N PRO A 314 -17.79 23.93 7.23
CA PRO A 314 -18.49 24.82 8.17
C PRO A 314 -19.66 24.15 8.92
N ASP A 315 -20.25 23.14 8.31
CA ASP A 315 -21.37 22.36 8.84
C ASP A 315 -20.91 21.05 9.52
N HIS A 316 -19.61 20.89 9.82
CA HIS A 316 -19.13 19.70 10.53
C HIS A 316 -19.67 19.68 11.97
N TYR A 317 -20.70 18.85 12.21
CA TYR A 317 -21.41 18.77 13.49
C TYR A 317 -20.48 18.59 14.70
N ARG A 318 -19.64 17.55 14.70
CA ARG A 318 -18.81 17.23 15.87
C ARG A 318 -17.76 18.31 16.18
N ALA A 319 -17.24 18.99 15.16
CA ALA A 319 -16.26 20.06 15.32
C ALA A 319 -16.91 21.31 15.92
N ASN A 320 -18.08 21.71 15.41
CA ASN A 320 -18.88 22.80 15.97
C ASN A 320 -19.24 22.53 17.44
N LEU A 321 -19.74 21.33 17.73
CA LEU A 321 -20.09 20.95 19.10
C LEU A 321 -18.88 20.96 20.04
N LEU A 322 -17.75 20.37 19.63
CA LEU A 322 -16.56 20.30 20.47
C LEU A 322 -15.96 21.68 20.73
N LEU A 323 -15.85 22.53 19.70
CA LEU A 323 -15.30 23.88 19.84
C LEU A 323 -16.22 24.75 20.73
N GLY A 324 -17.53 24.72 20.49
CA GLY A 324 -18.51 25.43 21.31
C GLY A 324 -18.43 25.02 22.79
N ARG A 325 -18.39 23.72 23.07
CA ARG A 325 -18.23 23.21 24.45
C ARG A 325 -16.92 23.65 25.10
N MET A 326 -15.81 23.62 24.35
CA MET A 326 -14.51 24.05 24.88
C MET A 326 -14.51 25.54 25.24
N LEU A 327 -15.11 26.38 24.39
CA LEU A 327 -15.23 27.82 24.64
C LEU A 327 -16.17 28.10 25.83
N PHE A 328 -17.29 27.38 25.94
CA PHE A 328 -18.19 27.46 27.10
C PHE A 328 -17.45 27.13 28.40
N LEU A 329 -16.69 26.04 28.43
CA LEU A 329 -15.90 25.65 29.61
C LEU A 329 -14.80 26.66 29.95
N ASN A 330 -14.29 27.39 28.97
CA ASN A 330 -13.32 28.48 29.15
C ASN A 330 -13.97 29.81 29.56
N GLY A 331 -15.30 29.87 29.66
CA GLY A 331 -16.06 31.07 30.04
C GLY A 331 -16.23 32.11 28.93
N THR A 332 -15.81 31.80 27.70
CA THR A 332 -15.95 32.68 26.53
C THR A 332 -17.29 32.45 25.84
N PHE A 333 -18.37 32.69 26.57
CA PHE A 333 -19.75 32.35 26.20
C PHE A 333 -20.20 32.96 24.86
N ALA A 334 -19.94 34.25 24.67
CA ALA A 334 -20.30 34.95 23.43
C ALA A 334 -19.64 34.36 22.18
N GLU A 335 -18.42 33.82 22.31
CA GLU A 335 -17.69 33.17 21.22
C GLU A 335 -18.15 31.71 21.00
N ALA A 336 -18.58 31.03 22.07
CA ALA A 336 -19.08 29.66 22.02
C ALA A 336 -20.42 29.53 21.28
N LEU A 337 -21.30 30.51 21.51
CA LEU A 337 -22.67 30.53 21.00
C LEU A 337 -22.83 30.18 19.51
N PRO A 338 -22.13 30.85 18.56
CA PRO A 338 -22.34 30.56 17.13
C PRO A 338 -22.01 29.12 16.74
N TYR A 339 -21.04 28.48 17.43
CA TYR A 339 -20.69 27.08 17.16
C TYR A 339 -21.73 26.11 17.73
N LEU A 340 -22.28 26.38 18.91
CA LEU A 340 -23.34 25.56 19.50
C LEU A 340 -24.66 25.72 18.72
N GLU A 341 -25.00 26.94 18.28
CA GLU A 341 -26.14 27.18 17.39
C GLU A 341 -25.98 26.40 16.07
N LYS A 342 -24.78 26.46 15.47
CA LYS A 342 -24.48 25.70 14.25
C LYS A 342 -24.60 24.19 14.47
N ALA A 343 -24.08 23.65 15.58
CA ALA A 343 -24.20 22.22 15.90
C ALA A 343 -25.65 21.76 16.02
N ALA A 344 -26.50 22.54 16.70
CA ALA A 344 -27.93 22.24 16.85
C ALA A 344 -28.71 22.35 15.53
N VAL A 345 -28.31 23.25 14.62
CA VAL A 345 -28.93 23.38 13.29
C VAL A 345 -28.50 22.24 12.36
N VAL A 346 -27.21 21.86 12.37
CA VAL A 346 -26.70 20.78 11.52
C VAL A 346 -27.32 19.44 11.91
N GLN A 347 -27.42 19.17 13.22
CA GLN A 347 -28.00 17.95 13.72
C GLN A 347 -29.14 18.28 14.69
N THR A 348 -30.32 18.49 14.11
CA THR A 348 -31.55 18.89 14.81
C THR A 348 -32.10 17.83 15.77
N ASP A 349 -31.62 16.59 15.69
CA ASP A 349 -32.00 15.49 16.58
C ASP A 349 -30.96 15.23 17.69
N SER A 350 -29.95 16.10 17.82
CA SER A 350 -28.92 15.97 18.85
C SER A 350 -29.37 16.55 20.19
N ARG A 351 -29.75 15.66 21.11
CA ARG A 351 -30.01 16.03 22.51
C ARG A 351 -28.82 16.73 23.15
N GLU A 352 -27.61 16.28 22.84
CA GLU A 352 -26.38 16.84 23.39
C GLU A 352 -26.20 18.30 22.95
N ALA A 353 -26.38 18.59 21.66
CA ALA A 353 -26.25 19.95 21.13
C ALA A 353 -27.27 20.91 21.75
N HIS A 354 -28.55 20.52 21.82
CA HIS A 354 -29.61 21.32 22.46
C HIS A 354 -29.35 21.56 23.95
N SER A 355 -28.78 20.58 24.66
CA SER A 355 -28.45 20.72 26.08
C SER A 355 -27.34 21.75 26.30
N PHE A 356 -26.25 21.67 25.52
CA PHE A 356 -25.16 22.65 25.61
C PHE A 356 -25.60 24.05 25.15
N LEU A 357 -26.42 24.15 24.10
CA LEU A 357 -26.94 25.44 23.65
C LEU A 357 -27.86 26.09 24.69
N ALA A 358 -28.64 25.29 25.43
CA ALA A 358 -29.43 25.80 26.54
C ALA A 358 -28.57 26.37 27.67
N ASP A 359 -27.51 25.65 28.06
CA ASP A 359 -26.58 26.08 29.09
C ASP A 359 -25.85 27.37 28.67
N GLU A 360 -25.48 27.48 27.38
CA GLU A 360 -24.92 28.69 26.78
C GLU A 360 -25.86 29.89 26.88
N TYR A 361 -27.13 29.72 26.49
CA TYR A 361 -28.12 30.78 26.61
C TYR A 361 -28.37 31.21 28.06
N GLU A 362 -28.32 30.29 29.02
CA GLU A 362 -28.42 30.64 30.43
C GLU A 362 -27.24 31.50 30.91
N LYS A 363 -26.01 31.19 30.49
CA LYS A 363 -24.83 32.01 30.81
C LYS A 363 -24.85 33.39 30.17
N LEU A 364 -25.59 33.56 29.08
CA LEU A 364 -25.81 34.83 28.38
C LEU A 364 -27.08 35.56 28.83
N ASP A 365 -27.73 35.13 29.92
CA ASP A 365 -28.97 35.69 30.45
C ASP A 365 -30.17 35.66 29.46
N ARG A 366 -30.13 34.75 28.47
CA ARG A 366 -31.17 34.54 27.45
C ARG A 366 -32.16 33.44 27.89
N ALA A 367 -32.82 33.65 29.03
CA ALA A 367 -33.65 32.64 29.70
C ALA A 367 -34.76 32.02 28.82
N ALA A 368 -35.39 32.83 27.95
CA ALA A 368 -36.43 32.34 27.05
C ALA A 368 -35.89 31.37 25.99
N ASP A 369 -34.67 31.61 25.50
CA ASP A 369 -34.02 30.77 24.51
C ASP A 369 -33.54 29.48 25.16
N ALA A 370 -32.90 29.58 26.34
CA ALA A 370 -32.51 28.44 27.16
C ALA A 370 -33.69 27.50 27.47
N ALA A 371 -34.87 28.05 27.82
CA ALA A 371 -36.05 27.26 28.10
C ALA A 371 -36.56 26.47 26.88
N ARG A 372 -36.47 27.05 25.67
CA ARG A 372 -36.86 26.36 24.43
C ARG A 372 -35.92 25.21 24.12
N GLU A 373 -34.61 25.44 24.20
CA GLU A 373 -33.61 24.41 23.91
C GLU A 373 -33.68 23.25 24.92
N ARG A 374 -33.93 23.52 26.22
CA ARG A 374 -34.17 22.45 27.21
C ARG A 374 -35.42 21.64 26.94
N ALA A 375 -36.50 22.30 26.48
CA ALA A 375 -37.73 21.62 26.11
C ALA A 375 -37.49 20.67 24.93
N GLU A 376 -36.71 21.10 23.94
CA GLU A 376 -36.35 20.27 22.78
C GLU A 376 -35.44 19.10 23.18
N ALA A 377 -34.39 19.34 23.98
CA ALA A 377 -33.55 18.27 24.52
C ALA A 377 -34.36 17.23 25.31
N SER A 378 -35.36 17.69 26.09
CA SER A 378 -36.27 16.81 26.84
C SER A 378 -37.19 16.01 25.93
N ARG A 379 -37.68 16.64 24.84
CA ARG A 379 -38.50 15.98 23.82
C ARG A 379 -37.71 14.85 23.14
N LEU A 380 -36.47 15.13 22.72
CA LEU A 380 -35.58 14.17 22.07
C LEU A 380 -35.24 12.98 22.98
N ARG A 381 -35.07 13.23 24.28
CA ARG A 381 -34.89 12.18 25.29
C ARG A 381 -36.11 11.26 25.39
N ALA A 382 -37.33 11.81 25.36
CA ALA A 382 -38.56 11.02 25.45
C ALA A 382 -38.79 10.17 24.19
N SER A 383 -38.30 10.61 23.03
CA SER A 383 -38.36 9.86 21.76
C SER A 383 -37.26 8.82 21.58
N GLY A 384 -36.43 8.55 22.59
CA GLY A 384 -35.39 7.51 22.52
C GLY A 384 -34.22 7.82 21.59
N HIS A 385 -34.03 9.09 21.21
CA HIS A 385 -32.85 9.52 20.45
C HIS A 385 -31.68 9.71 21.43
N PRO A 386 -30.47 9.18 21.12
CA PRO A 386 -29.33 9.17 22.04
C PRO A 386 -28.86 10.56 22.48
#